data_AF-A0A2V3ZSW1-F1
#
_entry.id   AF-A0A2V3ZSW1-F1
#
_cell.length_a   1.000
_cell.length_b   1.000
_cell.length_c   1.000
_cell.angle_alpha   90.00
_cell.angle_beta   90.00
_cell.angle_gamma   90.00
#
_symmetry.space_group_name_H-M   'P 1'
#
loop_
_entity.id
_entity.type
_entity.pdbx_description
1 polymer ?
#
loop_
_entity_poly.entity_id
_entity_poly.type
_entity_poly.pdbx_seq_one_letter_code
_entity_poly.pdbx_strand_id
1 'polypeptide(L)'
;MAFECVLRAWHSHQTELYGFLIGQMKEPAMAEDVLQDVFFKAMREGENFCDLQDPRAWLFRVARNALTDSHRLREALALRCDVVLDGSGSVCCHAAIS
;
A
#
# COMPACT_ATOMS: atom_id res chain seq x y z
N MET A 1 1.76 -25.59 -7.74
CA MET A 1 0.44 -24.93 -7.93
C MET A 1 0.64 -23.50 -8.43
N ALA A 2 -0.31 -22.92 -9.17
CA ALA A 2 -0.17 -21.65 -9.91
C ALA A 2 0.15 -20.38 -9.08
N PHE A 3 0.26 -20.48 -7.75
CA PHE A 3 0.55 -19.35 -6.86
C PHE A 3 1.68 -19.62 -5.86
N GLU A 4 2.36 -20.76 -5.97
CA GLU A 4 3.38 -21.15 -5.00
C GLU A 4 4.62 -20.25 -5.02
N CYS A 5 4.98 -19.73 -6.21
CA CYS A 5 6.02 -18.73 -6.35
C CYS A 5 5.68 -17.44 -5.60
N VAL A 6 4.41 -17.00 -5.68
CA VAL A 6 3.90 -15.78 -5.05
C VAL A 6 3.95 -15.94 -3.55
N LEU A 7 3.42 -17.04 -3.02
CA LEU A 7 3.43 -17.33 -1.58
C LEU A 7 4.85 -17.44 -1.02
N ARG A 8 5.78 -18.03 -1.76
CA ARG A 8 7.19 -18.13 -1.36
C ARG A 8 7.83 -16.75 -1.29
N ALA A 9 7.72 -15.95 -2.34
CA ALA A 9 8.25 -14.59 -2.35
C ALA A 9 7.60 -13.73 -1.26
N TRP A 10 6.29 -13.86 -1.07
CA TRP A 10 5.56 -13.17 -0.03
C TRP A 10 6.08 -13.52 1.36
N HIS A 11 6.20 -14.81 1.68
CA HIS A 11 6.70 -15.26 2.97
C HIS A 11 8.14 -14.76 3.25
N SER A 12 8.98 -14.70 2.21
CA SER A 12 10.36 -14.20 2.32
C SER A 12 10.47 -12.68 2.52
N HIS A 13 9.48 -11.89 2.07
CA HIS A 13 9.64 -10.43 1.99
C HIS A 13 8.57 -9.61 2.74
N GLN A 14 7.46 -10.19 3.17
CA GLN A 14 6.36 -9.45 3.81
C GLN A 14 6.79 -8.68 5.06
N THR A 15 7.65 -9.25 5.90
CA THR A 15 8.09 -8.61 7.16
C THR A 15 8.96 -7.39 6.88
N GLU A 16 9.86 -7.50 5.90
CA GLU A 16 10.71 -6.40 5.45
C GLU A 16 9.86 -5.29 4.81
N LEU A 17 8.90 -5.69 3.97
CA LEU A 17 7.98 -4.76 3.29
C LEU A 17 7.11 -4.01 4.30
N TYR A 18 6.60 -4.71 5.32
CA TYR A 18 5.85 -4.10 6.41
C TYR A 18 6.70 -3.09 7.19
N GLY A 19 7.94 -3.44 7.54
CA GLY A 19 8.87 -2.51 8.20
C GLY A 19 9.15 -1.26 7.36
N PHE A 20 9.31 -1.42 6.05
CA PHE A 20 9.42 -0.30 5.12
C PHE A 20 8.17 0.59 5.14
N LEU A 21 6.96 0.00 5.06
CA LEU A 21 5.69 0.74 5.04
C LEU A 21 5.45 1.52 6.34
N ILE A 22 5.74 0.92 7.49
CA ILE A 22 5.65 1.59 8.80
C ILE A 22 6.54 2.83 8.84
N GLY A 23 7.75 2.74 8.28
CA GLY A 23 8.67 3.88 8.19
C GLY A 23 8.17 5.02 7.28
N GLN A 24 7.31 4.73 6.29
CA GLN A 24 6.79 5.74 5.36
C GLN A 24 5.52 6.44 5.88
N MET A 25 4.56 5.69 6.44
CA MET A 25 3.24 6.23 6.77
C MET A 25 3.05 6.58 8.26
N LYS A 26 3.89 6.08 9.17
CA LYS A 26 3.78 6.27 10.64
C LYS A 26 2.43 5.90 11.25
N GLU A 27 1.51 5.33 10.48
CA GLU A 27 0.18 4.87 10.87
C GLU A 27 0.08 3.36 10.59
N PRO A 28 0.05 2.50 11.63
CA PRO A 28 0.09 1.05 11.44
C PRO A 28 -1.08 0.48 10.64
N ALA A 29 -2.30 0.97 10.87
CA ALA A 29 -3.49 0.51 10.14
C ALA A 29 -3.35 0.73 8.63
N MET A 30 -2.92 1.93 8.21
CA MET A 30 -2.66 2.21 6.80
C MET A 30 -1.53 1.35 6.21
N ALA A 31 -0.50 1.03 7.01
CA ALA A 31 0.57 0.14 6.58
C ALA A 31 0.08 -1.29 6.33
N GLU A 32 -0.80 -1.80 7.19
CA GLU A 32 -1.44 -3.10 7.02
C GLU A 32 -2.33 -3.13 5.77
N ASP A 33 -3.12 -2.09 5.53
CA ASP A 33 -3.98 -1.98 4.35
C ASP A 33 -3.15 -2.00 3.06
N VAL A 34 -2.10 -1.18 2.98
CA VAL A 34 -1.20 -1.16 1.82
C VAL A 34 -0.49 -2.50 1.63
N LEU A 35 -0.08 -3.15 2.72
CA LEU A 35 0.55 -4.46 2.66
C LEU A 35 -0.42 -5.49 2.05
N GLN A 36 -1.68 -5.50 2.48
CA GLN A 36 -2.72 -6.38 1.92
C GLN A 36 -2.95 -6.10 0.43
N ASP A 37 -3.02 -4.83 0.02
CA ASP A 37 -3.17 -4.45 -1.39
C ASP A 37 -2.02 -4.95 -2.27
N VAL A 38 -0.78 -4.87 -1.78
CA VAL A 38 0.39 -5.39 -2.50
C VAL A 38 0.29 -6.90 -2.66
N PHE A 39 -0.16 -7.62 -1.61
CA PHE A 39 -0.39 -9.06 -1.69
C PHE A 39 -1.42 -9.41 -2.76
N PHE A 40 -2.57 -8.75 -2.76
CA PHE A 40 -3.61 -8.99 -3.76
C PHE A 40 -3.14 -8.69 -5.18
N LYS A 41 -2.35 -7.63 -5.38
CA LYS A 41 -1.73 -7.34 -6.68
C LYS A 41 -0.76 -8.45 -7.11
N ALA A 42 0.07 -8.96 -6.19
CA ALA A 42 0.97 -10.08 -6.48
C ALA A 42 0.21 -11.36 -6.87
N MET A 43 -0.86 -11.67 -6.13
CA MET A 43 -1.73 -12.82 -6.43
C MET A 43 -2.44 -12.67 -7.79
N ARG A 44 -2.85 -11.46 -8.16
CA ARG A 44 -3.48 -11.17 -9.46
C ARG A 44 -2.53 -11.29 -10.64
N GLU A 45 -1.25 -10.99 -10.46
CA GLU A 45 -0.25 -11.21 -11.52
C GLU A 45 -0.03 -12.70 -11.81
N GLY A 46 -0.18 -13.57 -10.79
CA GLY A 46 -0.15 -15.02 -10.98
C GLY A 46 1.15 -15.50 -11.63
N GLU A 47 1.04 -16.14 -12.81
CA GLU A 47 2.20 -16.69 -13.54
C GLU A 47 3.18 -15.61 -13.99
N ASN A 48 2.72 -14.40 -14.36
CA ASN A 48 3.60 -13.29 -14.73
C ASN A 48 4.52 -12.88 -13.57
N PHE A 49 4.05 -13.04 -12.33
CA PHE A 49 4.87 -12.81 -11.14
C PHE A 49 5.95 -13.89 -11.01
N CYS A 50 5.65 -15.14 -11.34
CA CYS A 50 6.61 -16.23 -11.29
C CYS A 50 7.77 -16.05 -12.29
N ASP A 51 7.52 -15.35 -13.40
CA ASP A 51 8.52 -15.09 -14.44
C ASP A 51 9.43 -13.88 -14.11
N LEU A 52 9.19 -13.21 -12.99
CA LEU A 52 10.02 -12.09 -12.55
C LEU A 52 11.41 -12.57 -12.14
N GLN A 53 12.44 -11.88 -12.64
CA GLN A 53 13.83 -12.09 -12.19
C GLN A 53 14.03 -11.70 -10.72
N ASP A 54 13.33 -10.66 -10.26
CA ASP A 54 13.41 -10.16 -8.88
C ASP A 54 12.00 -9.86 -8.32
N PRO A 55 11.35 -10.86 -7.71
CA PRO A 55 10.06 -10.69 -7.04
C PRO A 55 10.08 -9.65 -5.93
N ARG A 56 11.20 -9.52 -5.20
CA ARG A 56 11.35 -8.53 -4.12
C ARG A 56 11.30 -7.12 -4.69
N ALA A 57 12.08 -6.83 -5.72
CA ALA A 57 12.07 -5.51 -6.35
C ALA A 57 10.68 -5.13 -6.88
N TRP A 58 9.94 -6.09 -7.43
CA TRP A 58 8.56 -5.88 -7.85
C TRP A 58 7.64 -5.54 -6.68
N LEU A 59 7.69 -6.31 -5.57
CA LEU A 59 6.87 -6.05 -4.38
C LEU A 59 7.10 -4.64 -3.83
N PHE A 60 8.36 -4.22 -3.71
CA PHE A 60 8.69 -2.87 -3.25
C PHE A 60 8.30 -1.78 -4.25
N ARG A 61 8.33 -2.05 -5.56
CA ARG A 61 7.83 -1.12 -6.59
C ARG A 61 6.32 -0.92 -6.42
N VAL A 62 5.56 -2.00 -6.29
CA VAL A 62 4.11 -1.93 -6.12
C VAL A 62 3.72 -1.25 -4.81
N ALA A 63 4.45 -1.51 -3.72
CA ALA A 63 4.26 -0.80 -2.46
C ALA A 63 4.50 0.71 -2.59
N ARG A 64 5.56 1.14 -3.28
CA ARG A 64 5.82 2.57 -3.55
C ARG A 64 4.72 3.22 -4.40
N ASN A 65 4.20 2.50 -5.39
CA ASN A 65 3.07 2.98 -6.18
C ASN A 65 1.82 3.14 -5.30
N ALA A 66 1.52 2.16 -4.45
CA ALA A 66 0.39 2.22 -3.52
C ALA A 66 0.51 3.38 -2.52
N LEU A 67 1.71 3.67 -2.01
CA LEU A 67 1.95 4.87 -1.19
C LEU A 67 1.63 6.16 -1.95
N THR A 68 2.13 6.27 -3.19
CA THR A 68 1.88 7.44 -4.04
C THR A 68 0.38 7.62 -4.32
N ASP A 69 -0.32 6.53 -4.60
CA ASP A 69 -1.76 6.54 -4.85
C ASP A 69 -2.55 6.92 -3.60
N SER A 70 -2.15 6.43 -2.42
CA SER A 70 -2.74 6.79 -1.13
C SER A 70 -2.59 8.30 -0.84
N HIS A 71 -1.40 8.86 -1.05
CA HIS A 71 -1.17 10.30 -0.90
C HIS A 71 -2.04 11.11 -1.87
N ARG A 72 -2.09 10.74 -3.16
CA ARG A 72 -2.91 11.40 -4.18
C ARG A 72 -4.40 11.35 -3.84
N LEU A 73 -4.89 10.20 -3.34
CA LEU A 73 -6.28 10.06 -2.92
C LEU A 73 -6.59 10.94 -1.72
N ARG A 74 -5.70 10.99 -0.73
CA ARG A 74 -5.87 11.85 0.47
C ARG A 74 -5.93 13.33 0.09
N GLU A 75 -5.05 13.78 -0.81
CA GLU A 75 -5.07 15.14 -1.37
C GLU A 75 -6.37 15.42 -2.15
N ALA A 76 -6.81 14.49 -3.00
CA ALA A 76 -8.03 14.65 -3.78
C ALA A 76 -9.30 14.68 -2.90
N LEU A 77 -9.35 13.88 -1.83
CA LEU A 77 -10.44 13.87 -0.87
C LEU A 77 -10.45 15.15 -0.02
N ALA A 78 -9.29 15.61 0.43
CA ALA A 78 -9.18 16.88 1.15
C ALA A 78 -9.76 18.05 0.32
N LEU A 79 -9.44 18.09 -0.99
CA LEU A 79 -9.95 19.11 -1.91
C LEU A 79 -11.44 18.98 -2.21
N ARG A 80 -11.99 17.77 -2.27
CA ARG A 80 -13.38 17.52 -2.71
C ARG A 80 -14.40 17.48 -1.59
N CYS A 81 -13.98 17.08 -0.39
CA CYS A 81 -14.86 16.84 0.75
C CYS A 81 -14.69 17.89 1.85
N ASP A 82 -13.97 18.99 1.58
CA ASP A 82 -13.59 20.02 2.57
C ASP A 82 -13.06 19.41 3.88
N VAL A 83 -12.28 18.32 3.75
CA VAL A 83 -11.72 17.61 4.90
C VAL A 83 -10.50 18.37 5.39
N VAL A 84 -10.61 18.93 6.59
CA VAL A 84 -9.48 19.56 7.26
C VAL A 84 -8.62 18.47 7.88
N LEU A 85 -7.38 18.32 7.40
CA LEU A 85 -6.38 17.46 8.00
C LEU A 85 -5.56 18.24 9.02
N ASP A 86 -5.17 17.61 10.12
CA ASP A 86 -4.24 18.19 11.08
C ASP A 86 -2.77 18.08 10.59
N GLY A 87 -1.82 18.59 11.38
CA GLY A 87 -0.38 18.51 11.06
C GLY A 87 0.20 17.08 11.05
N SER A 88 -0.56 16.07 11.48
CA SER A 88 -0.21 14.65 11.38
C SER A 88 -0.81 13.98 10.14
N GLY A 89 -1.65 14.70 9.39
CA GLY A 89 -2.41 14.19 8.26
C GLY A 89 -3.73 13.53 8.66
N SER A 90 -4.09 13.49 9.94
CA SER A 90 -5.33 12.89 10.44
C SER A 90 -6.54 13.81 10.22
N VAL A 91 -7.74 13.25 10.06
CA VAL A 91 -8.97 14.06 9.87
C VAL A 91 -9.26 14.84 11.16
N CYS A 92 -9.20 16.17 11.08
CA CYS A 92 -9.41 17.07 12.21
C CYS A 92 -10.89 17.45 12.37
N CYS A 93 -11.60 17.75 11.28
CA CYS A 93 -13.05 18.04 11.25
C CYS A 93 -13.66 17.66 9.90
N HIS A 94 -14.90 17.16 9.89
CA HIS A 94 -15.79 17.15 8.71
C HIS A 94 -16.76 18.33 8.85
N ALA A 95 -16.66 19.35 7.98
CA ALA A 95 -17.76 20.28 7.81
C ALA A 95 -18.81 19.58 6.96
N ALA A 96 -19.89 19.09 7.59
CA ALA A 96 -21.03 18.57 6.84
C ALA A 96 -21.60 19.70 5.97
N ILE A 97 -21.61 19.50 4.66
CA ILE A 97 -22.20 20.45 3.70
C ILE A 97 -23.69 20.62 4.08
N SER A 98 -24.05 21.84 4.47
CA SER A 98 -25.45 22.29 4.51
C SER A 98 -25.96 22.60 3.11
#